data_AF-A0A426YE59-F1
#
_entry.id   AF-A0A426YE59-F1
#
_cell.length_a   1.000
_cell.length_b   1.000
_cell.length_c   1.000
_cell.angle_alpha   90.00
_cell.angle_beta   90.00
_cell.angle_gamma   90.00
#
_symmetry.space_group_name_H-M   'P 1'
#
loop_
_entity.id
_entity.type
_entity.pdbx_description
1 polymer ?
#
loop_
_entity_poly.entity_id
_entity_poly.type
_entity_poly.pdbx_seq_one_letter_code
_entity_poly.pdbx_strand_id
1 'polypeptide(L)' 'MVFPTFRTEHYEKDISDVQLRENLDLLKEKRAEAHLRELTYKKAIARLYNSRVRP' A
#
# COMPACT_ATOMS: atom_id res chain seq x y z
N MET A 1 -0.83 14.45 38.15
CA MET A 1 -1.69 13.26 37.97
C MET A 1 -2.02 13.19 36.48
N VAL A 2 -1.68 12.10 35.79
CA VAL A 2 -1.97 11.92 34.35
C VAL A 2 -3.14 10.96 34.23
N PHE A 3 -4.20 11.37 33.54
CA PHE A 3 -5.36 10.52 33.30
C PHE A 3 -5.16 9.75 31.99
N PRO A 4 -5.41 8.43 31.97
CA PRO A 4 -5.39 7.67 30.73
C PRO A 4 -6.48 8.18 29.79
N THR A 5 -6.21 8.14 28.49
CA THR A 5 -7.24 8.40 27.47
C THR A 5 -8.02 7.14 27.19
N PHE A 6 -9.26 7.26 26.73
CA PHE A 6 -10.13 6.13 26.34
C PHE A 6 -9.41 5.11 25.43
N ARG A 7 -8.54 5.56 24.52
CA ARG A 7 -7.73 4.68 23.66
C ARG A 7 -6.75 3.81 24.44
N THR A 8 -6.20 4.33 25.52
CA THR A 8 -5.28 3.64 26.42
C THR A 8 -6.03 2.69 27.36
N GLU A 9 -7.23 3.09 27.81
CA GLU A 9 -8.09 2.27 28.67
C GLU A 9 -8.60 1.02 27.96
N HIS A 10 -8.90 1.13 26.66
CA HIS A 10 -9.38 0.03 25.84
C HIS A 10 -8.31 -0.55 24.90
N TYR A 11 -7.03 -0.32 25.21
CA TYR A 11 -5.93 -0.85 24.41
C TYR A 11 -5.72 -2.34 24.69
N GLU A 12 -6.26 -3.19 23.82
CA GLU A 12 -5.90 -4.61 23.78
C GLU A 12 -4.68 -4.80 22.90
N LYS A 13 -3.51 -4.89 23.56
CA LYS A 13 -2.20 -4.94 22.89
C LYS A 13 -2.12 -6.04 21.83
N ASP A 14 -2.52 -7.26 22.17
CA ASP A 14 -2.36 -8.41 21.27
C ASP A 14 -3.26 -8.27 20.02
N ILE A 15 -4.48 -7.75 20.18
CA ILE A 15 -5.37 -7.47 19.04
C ILE A 15 -4.82 -6.32 18.19
N SER A 16 -4.32 -5.26 18.83
CA SER A 16 -3.73 -4.12 18.14
C SER A 16 -2.50 -4.51 17.32
N ASP A 17 -1.64 -5.38 17.86
CA ASP A 17 -0.41 -5.80 17.18
C ASP A 17 -0.70 -6.70 15.97
N VAL A 18 -1.69 -7.59 16.09
CA VAL A 18 -2.17 -8.41 14.96
C VAL A 18 -2.79 -7.53 13.87
N GLN A 19 -3.69 -6.61 14.24
CA GLN A 19 -4.31 -5.69 13.29
C GLN A 19 -3.28 -4.79 12.61
N LEU A 20 -2.27 -4.31 13.34
CA LEU A 20 -1.19 -3.51 12.76
C LEU A 20 -0.41 -4.31 11.72
N ARG A 21 -0.10 -5.58 12.01
CA ARG A 21 0.59 -6.46 11.08
C ARG A 21 -0.21 -6.69 9.81
N GLU A 22 -1.50 -7.02 9.93
CA GLU A 22 -2.39 -7.22 8.78
C GLU A 22 -2.49 -5.96 7.90
N ASN A 23 -2.62 -4.78 8.51
CA ASN A 23 -2.66 -3.52 7.79
C ASN A 23 -1.34 -3.23 7.05
N LEU A 24 -0.20 -3.56 7.66
CA LEU A 24 1.11 -3.40 7.02
C LEU A 24 1.28 -4.36 5.84
N ASP A 25 0.80 -5.60 5.96
CA ASP A 25 0.87 -6.58 4.87
C ASP A 25 -0.06 -6.17 3.72
N LEU A 26 -1.28 -5.72 4.01
CA LEU A 26 -2.20 -5.16 3.01
C LEU A 26 -1.58 -3.96 2.26
N LEU A 27 -0.89 -3.07 2.98
CA LEU A 27 -0.21 -1.94 2.35
C LEU A 27 0.91 -2.39 1.40
N LYS A 28 1.66 -3.45 1.74
CA LYS A 28 2.68 -4.02 0.86
C LYS A 28 2.05 -4.60 -0.41
N GLU A 29 0.97 -5.36 -0.26
CA GLU A 29 0.24 -5.93 -1.40
C GLU A 29 -0.27 -4.84 -2.34
N LYS A 30 -0.90 -3.79 -1.79
CA LYS A 30 -1.41 -2.66 -2.58
C LYS A 30 -0.30 -1.90 -3.29
N ARG A 31 0.86 -1.72 -2.66
CA ARG A 31 2.04 -1.11 -3.32
C ARG A 31 2.55 -1.98 -4.46
N ALA A 32 2.66 -3.30 -4.25
CA ALA A 32 3.08 -4.22 -5.30
C ALA A 32 2.12 -4.18 -6.50
N GLU A 33 0.81 -4.20 -6.25
CA GLU A 33 -0.23 -4.06 -7.27
C GLU A 33 -0.10 -2.73 -8.04
N ALA A 34 0.10 -1.61 -7.33
CA ALA A 34 0.29 -0.30 -7.93
C ALA A 34 1.53 -0.25 -8.83
N HIS A 35 2.66 -0.81 -8.38
CA HIS A 35 3.88 -0.87 -9.18
C HIS A 35 3.72 -1.72 -10.44
N LEU A 36 3.02 -2.86 -10.36
CA LEU A 36 2.72 -3.66 -11.54
C LEU A 36 1.85 -2.88 -12.54
N ARG A 37 0.81 -2.17 -12.08
CA ARG A 37 -0.01 -1.31 -12.93
C ARG A 37 0.81 -0.18 -13.56
N GLU A 38 1.68 0.48 -12.81
CA GLU A 38 2.55 1.53 -13.33
C GLU A 38 3.46 1.00 -14.45
N LEU A 39 4.07 -0.17 -14.25
CA LEU A 39 4.91 -0.83 -15.25
C LEU A 39 4.12 -1.18 -16.52
N THR A 40 2.90 -1.69 -16.40
CA THR A 40 2.07 -2.01 -17.57
C THR A 40 1.69 -0.76 -18.35
N TYR A 41 1.33 0.33 -17.67
CA TYR A 41 1.05 1.62 -18.31
C TYR A 41 2.26 2.18 -19.05
N LYS A 42 3.43 2.24 -18.39
CA LYS A 42 4.67 2.71 -19.01
C LYS A 42 5.03 1.89 -20.25
N LYS A 43 4.87 0.57 -20.19
CA LYS A 43 5.12 -0.33 -21.32
C LYS A 43 4.15 -0.08 -22.48
N ALA A 44 2.87 0.14 -22.20
CA ALA A 44 1.87 0.46 -23.22
C ALA A 44 2.19 1.79 -23.92
N ILE A 45 2.54 2.83 -23.14
CA ILE A 45 2.93 4.14 -23.66
C ILE A 45 4.19 4.05 -24.53
N ALA A 46 5.22 3.32 -24.07
CA ALA A 46 6.45 3.14 -24.84
C ALA A 46 6.20 2.42 -26.17
N ARG A 47 5.35 1.38 -26.19
CA ARG A 47 4.95 0.69 -27.43
C ARG A 47 4.22 1.63 -28.38
N LEU A 48 3.28 2.43 -27.87
CA LEU A 48 2.55 3.41 -28.67
C LEU A 48 3.50 4.44 -29.28
N TYR A 49 4.42 4.99 -28.48
CA TYR A 49 5.42 5.94 -28.94
C TYR A 49 6.30 5.34 -30.04
N ASN A 50 6.85 4.14 -29.80
CA ASN A 50 7.70 3.47 -30.79
C ASN A 50 6.94 3.30 -32.11
N SER A 51 5.72 2.75 -32.08
CA SER A 51 4.91 2.55 -33.29
C SER A 51 4.60 3.83 -34.08
N ARG A 52 4.60 5.00 -33.41
CA ARG A 52 4.29 6.30 -34.03
C ARG A 52 5.53 7.06 -34.50
N VAL A 53 6.66 6.91 -33.80
CA VAL A 53 7.86 7.74 -34.00
C VAL A 53 8.97 6.98 -34.72
N ARG A 54 9.01 5.66 -34.61
CA ARG A 54 9.96 4.79 -35.33
C ARG A 54 9.20 3.56 -35.86
N PRO A 55 8.82 3.55 -37.16
CA PRO A 55 8.17 2.39 -37.76
C PRO A 55 8.96 1.10 -37.54
#